data_AF-A0A3D2B1E2-F1
#
_entry.id   AF-A0A3D2B1E2-F1
#
_cell.length_a   1.000
_cell.length_b   1.000
_cell.length_c   1.000
_cell.angle_alpha   90.00
_cell.angle_beta   90.00
_cell.angle_gamma   90.00
#
_symmetry.space_group_name_H-M   'P 1'
#
loop_
_entity.id
_entity.type
_entity.pdbx_description
1 polymer ?
#
loop_
_entity_poly.entity_id
_entity_poly.type
_entity_poly.pdbx_seq_one_letter_code
_entity_poly.pdbx_strand_id
1 'polypeptide(L)'
;GAVSDENFAYWHSATFNNAGTKVVFTDEWGGGGRPRCLATDLPSWGANAIFDIVDRKLVFKNYYKLPAPQSELENCVAHNGSLIPVPGRDIMVQSWYQGGISVFDFTDSANPVEIAFFDRGPLPGELGTMGGFWSSYWYNGYIYGAGIARGVDVLKLTPSTHLSQNEIDAATDVELAVFNAQNQTIIEWTPSPAVARSYLDQLTRRNGIRAAHVTTLDGLLDRFDQPNAELPDELDALATELESDAGLLPNNASRLHSLAETLQDLSASLR
;
A
#
# COMPACT_ATOMS: atom_id res chain seq x y z
N GLY A 1 18.26 2.74 -19.20
CA GLY A 1 19.39 3.69 -19.07
C GLY A 1 19.49 4.09 -17.61
N ALA A 2 20.66 4.51 -17.14
CA ALA A 2 20.80 5.05 -15.78
C ALA A 2 19.90 6.29 -15.62
N VAL A 3 19.15 6.38 -14.52
CA VAL A 3 18.36 7.56 -14.16
C VAL A 3 19.23 8.46 -13.30
N SER A 4 19.24 9.75 -13.64
CA SER A 4 19.76 10.82 -12.80
C SER A 4 18.57 11.67 -12.40
N ASP A 5 18.42 11.93 -11.10
CA ASP A 5 17.43 12.86 -10.57
C ASP A 5 18.18 13.98 -9.87
N GLU A 6 18.02 15.21 -10.35
CA GLU A 6 18.72 16.39 -9.82
C GLU A 6 18.30 16.74 -8.38
N ASN A 7 17.16 16.21 -7.92
CA ASN A 7 16.67 16.40 -6.56
C ASN A 7 17.17 15.34 -5.57
N PHE A 8 17.79 14.25 -6.04
CA PHE A 8 18.30 13.19 -5.19
C PHE A 8 19.70 13.50 -4.68
N ALA A 9 19.89 13.50 -3.37
CA ALA A 9 21.22 13.54 -2.78
C ALA A 9 21.96 12.20 -2.93
N TYR A 10 21.26 11.07 -2.71
CA TYR A 10 21.71 9.73 -3.09
C TYR A 10 20.56 8.72 -3.06
N TRP A 11 20.74 7.59 -3.76
CA TRP A 11 19.76 6.50 -3.82
C TRP A 11 19.93 5.57 -2.59
N HIS A 12 19.15 5.79 -1.54
CA HIS A 12 19.27 5.03 -0.28
C HIS A 12 18.66 3.63 -0.36
N SER A 13 17.42 3.54 -0.84
CA SER A 13 16.68 2.27 -0.98
C SER A 13 15.76 2.29 -2.21
N ALA A 14 15.37 1.10 -2.65
CA ALA A 14 14.46 0.90 -3.77
C ALA A 14 13.43 -0.18 -3.42
N THR A 15 12.15 0.13 -3.59
CA THR A 15 11.04 -0.78 -3.33
C THR A 15 10.14 -0.85 -4.55
N PHE A 16 10.04 -2.02 -5.16
CA PHE A 16 9.08 -2.30 -6.22
C PHE A 16 7.68 -2.41 -5.64
N ASN A 17 6.66 -2.12 -6.45
CA ASN A 17 5.34 -2.63 -6.16
C ASN A 17 5.27 -4.15 -6.38
N ASN A 18 4.22 -4.80 -5.90
CA ASN A 18 4.12 -6.26 -5.91
C ASN A 18 4.21 -6.87 -7.34
N ALA A 19 3.69 -6.15 -8.34
CA ALA A 19 3.73 -6.57 -9.74
C ALA A 19 5.07 -6.30 -10.46
N GLY A 20 6.02 -5.61 -9.80
CA GLY A 20 7.29 -5.22 -10.42
C GLY A 20 7.16 -4.22 -11.57
N THR A 21 6.04 -3.50 -11.65
CA THR A 21 5.73 -2.51 -12.69
C THR A 21 6.06 -1.08 -12.29
N LYS A 22 6.37 -0.86 -11.00
CA LYS A 22 6.71 0.44 -10.42
C LYS A 22 7.87 0.28 -9.45
N VAL A 23 8.60 1.36 -9.22
CA VAL A 23 9.63 1.42 -8.18
C VAL A 23 9.57 2.77 -7.45
N VAL A 24 9.65 2.68 -6.12
CA VAL A 24 9.82 3.79 -5.20
C VAL A 24 11.29 3.83 -4.81
N PHE A 25 11.98 4.89 -5.17
CA PHE A 25 13.32 5.18 -4.70
C PHE A 25 13.27 6.16 -3.55
N THR A 26 14.07 5.94 -2.51
CA THR A 26 14.11 6.80 -1.32
C THR A 26 15.40 7.62 -1.31
N ASP A 27 15.28 8.94 -1.15
CA ASP A 27 16.40 9.86 -0.89
C ASP A 27 16.46 10.18 0.61
N GLU A 28 17.50 9.67 1.28
CA GLU A 28 17.75 9.94 2.70
C GLU A 28 18.61 11.22 2.85
N TRP A 29 18.16 12.32 2.22
CA TRP A 29 18.88 13.59 2.23
C TRP A 29 19.27 14.01 3.65
N GLY A 30 20.54 14.39 3.82
CA GLY A 30 21.07 14.76 5.12
C GLY A 30 21.45 13.59 6.03
N GLY A 31 21.40 12.34 5.54
CA GLY A 31 21.95 11.16 6.20
C GLY A 31 21.24 10.77 7.48
N GLY A 32 19.92 10.99 7.53
CA GLY A 32 19.06 10.57 8.64
C GLY A 32 19.20 11.39 9.92
N GLY A 33 20.27 12.17 10.08
CA GLY A 33 20.54 12.98 11.28
C GLY A 33 20.15 14.45 11.18
N ARG A 34 19.69 14.92 10.03
CA ARG A 34 19.31 16.33 9.81
C ARG A 34 17.79 16.51 9.76
N PRO A 35 17.28 17.72 10.08
CA PRO A 35 15.86 18.05 9.95
C PRO A 35 15.52 18.36 8.48
N ARG A 36 15.08 17.35 7.72
CA ARG A 36 14.71 17.47 6.28
C ARG A 36 13.21 17.34 6.01
N CYS A 37 12.40 17.51 7.05
CA CYS A 37 10.95 17.64 6.96
C CYS A 37 10.51 19.05 7.37
N LEU A 38 11.29 20.08 7.03
CA LEU A 38 10.94 21.45 7.38
C LEU A 38 9.81 21.98 6.49
N ALA A 39 9.00 22.90 7.02
CA ALA A 39 7.96 23.57 6.24
C ALA A 39 8.50 24.35 5.03
N THR A 40 9.79 24.70 5.05
CA THR A 40 10.49 25.39 3.95
C THR A 40 11.13 24.44 2.95
N ASP A 41 11.23 23.14 3.25
CA ASP A 41 11.80 22.18 2.32
C ASP A 41 10.82 21.92 1.18
N LEU A 42 11.33 21.82 -0.05
CA LEU A 42 10.49 21.46 -1.19
C LEU A 42 9.97 20.01 -1.03
N PRO A 43 8.77 19.71 -1.54
CA PRO A 43 8.23 18.34 -1.57
C PRO A 43 9.11 17.32 -2.30
N SER A 44 10.03 17.78 -3.18
CA SER A 44 10.96 16.93 -3.92
C SER A 44 12.28 16.63 -3.19
N TRP A 45 12.58 17.29 -2.06
CA TRP A 45 13.86 17.14 -1.36
C TRP A 45 13.78 16.10 -0.25
N GLY A 46 14.69 15.11 -0.22
CA GLY A 46 14.67 14.05 0.81
C GLY A 46 13.37 13.24 0.81
N ALA A 47 12.83 13.03 -0.39
CA ALA A 47 11.54 12.44 -0.66
C ALA A 47 11.69 11.05 -1.30
N ASN A 48 10.58 10.35 -1.45
CA ASN A 48 10.53 9.21 -2.35
C ASN A 48 10.27 9.68 -3.78
N ALA A 49 11.01 9.19 -4.76
CA ALA A 49 10.67 9.33 -6.18
C ALA A 49 10.01 8.06 -6.70
N ILE A 50 8.86 8.22 -7.35
CA ILE A 50 8.04 7.12 -7.85
C ILE A 50 8.17 7.06 -9.37
N PHE A 51 8.51 5.89 -9.88
CA PHE A 51 8.66 5.62 -11.31
C PHE A 51 7.77 4.46 -11.73
N ASP A 52 7.17 4.58 -12.91
CA ASP A 52 6.63 3.43 -13.63
C ASP A 52 7.73 2.80 -14.47
N ILE A 53 7.67 1.49 -14.68
CA ILE A 53 8.56 0.72 -15.54
C ILE A 53 7.83 0.40 -16.84
N VAL A 54 8.12 1.16 -17.89
CA VAL A 54 7.52 1.02 -19.23
C VAL A 54 8.61 0.63 -20.21
N ASP A 55 8.44 -0.48 -20.93
CA ASP A 55 9.45 -1.02 -21.87
C ASP A 55 10.85 -1.15 -21.24
N ARG A 56 10.90 -1.57 -19.96
CA ARG A 56 12.12 -1.67 -19.15
C ARG A 56 12.86 -0.34 -18.96
N LYS A 57 12.12 0.78 -19.02
CA LYS A 57 12.63 2.13 -18.74
C LYS A 57 11.85 2.73 -17.58
N LEU A 58 12.57 3.43 -16.72
CA LEU A 58 12.00 4.19 -15.62
C LEU A 58 11.40 5.49 -16.15
N VAL A 59 10.11 5.69 -15.91
CA VAL A 59 9.37 6.90 -16.26
C VAL A 59 8.95 7.56 -14.96
N PHE A 60 9.54 8.73 -14.66
CA PHE A 60 9.22 9.50 -13.46
C PHE A 60 7.73 9.86 -13.43
N LYS A 61 7.10 9.75 -12.26
CA LYS A 61 5.68 10.08 -12.09
C LYS A 61 5.44 11.15 -11.04
N ASN A 62 5.96 10.97 -9.83
CA ASN A 62 5.80 11.97 -8.78
C ASN A 62 6.82 11.76 -7.66
N TYR A 63 6.93 12.74 -6.77
CA TYR A 63 7.53 12.58 -5.45
C TYR A 63 6.46 12.32 -4.40
N TYR A 64 6.82 11.56 -3.37
CA TYR A 64 6.07 11.47 -2.13
C TYR A 64 6.96 11.92 -0.97
N LYS A 65 6.50 12.93 -0.23
CA LYS A 65 7.13 13.42 1.00
C LYS A 65 6.12 13.42 2.13
N LEU A 66 6.57 13.10 3.34
CA LEU A 66 5.77 13.20 4.55
C LEU A 66 5.00 14.53 4.60
N PRO A 67 3.66 14.53 4.62
CA PRO A 67 2.84 15.74 4.60
C PRO A 67 2.70 16.39 5.98
N ALA A 68 3.66 16.17 6.88
CA ALA A 68 3.69 16.66 8.24
C ALA A 68 5.04 17.35 8.53
N PRO A 69 5.10 18.69 8.40
CA PRO A 69 6.31 19.43 8.73
C PRO A 69 6.73 19.23 10.19
N GLN A 70 8.02 19.01 10.41
CA GLN A 70 8.65 18.82 11.71
C GLN A 70 9.52 20.03 12.08
N SER A 71 9.91 20.14 13.34
CA SER A 71 10.75 21.24 13.81
C SER A 71 12.20 21.10 13.32
N GLU A 72 12.96 22.19 13.43
CA GLU A 72 14.40 22.17 13.13
C GLU A 72 15.22 21.34 14.13
N LEU A 73 14.64 20.88 15.24
CA LEU A 73 15.32 20.07 16.24
C LEU A 73 15.21 18.57 15.96
N GLU A 74 14.35 18.17 15.03
CA GLU A 74 13.99 16.77 14.79
C GLU A 74 14.67 16.23 13.54
N ASN A 75 15.48 15.18 13.70
CA ASN A 75 15.99 14.46 12.54
C ASN A 75 14.82 13.76 11.82
N CYS A 76 14.61 14.10 10.55
CA CYS A 76 13.45 13.64 9.77
C CYS A 76 13.80 13.65 8.29
N VAL A 77 13.65 12.49 7.63
CA VAL A 77 13.78 12.29 6.18
C VAL A 77 13.21 10.92 5.82
N ALA A 78 12.89 10.68 4.55
CA ALA A 78 12.41 9.39 4.05
C ALA A 78 13.43 8.27 4.36
N HIS A 79 12.94 7.14 4.86
CA HIS A 79 13.81 6.01 5.21
C HIS A 79 13.13 4.65 4.97
N ASN A 80 13.58 3.57 5.61
CA ASN A 80 13.17 2.22 5.24
C ASN A 80 11.68 1.93 5.46
N GLY A 81 11.12 1.13 4.55
CA GLY A 81 9.72 0.72 4.52
C GLY A 81 9.48 -0.61 3.80
N SER A 82 8.23 -1.06 3.78
CA SER A 82 7.79 -2.22 2.98
C SER A 82 6.37 -2.04 2.46
N LEU A 83 5.98 -2.89 1.51
CA LEU A 83 4.60 -2.96 1.05
C LEU A 83 3.65 -3.46 2.15
N ILE A 84 2.40 -3.03 2.08
CA ILE A 84 1.25 -3.67 2.74
C ILE A 84 0.47 -4.40 1.65
N PRO A 85 0.25 -5.72 1.76
CA PRO A 85 -0.26 -6.53 0.66
C PRO A 85 -1.78 -6.47 0.52
N VAL A 86 -2.34 -5.28 0.29
CA VAL A 86 -3.75 -5.13 -0.06
C VAL A 86 -3.92 -5.49 -1.55
N PRO A 87 -4.79 -6.44 -1.92
CA PRO A 87 -4.89 -6.92 -3.30
C PRO A 87 -5.21 -5.79 -4.30
N GLY A 88 -4.36 -5.74 -5.31
CA GLY A 88 -4.28 -4.76 -6.38
C GLY A 88 -4.05 -3.30 -5.95
N ARG A 89 -3.74 -3.00 -4.69
CA ARG A 89 -3.26 -1.67 -4.30
C ARG A 89 -1.75 -1.72 -4.08
N ASP A 90 -1.11 -0.61 -4.43
CA ASP A 90 0.29 -0.38 -4.13
C ASP A 90 0.36 0.53 -2.89
N ILE A 91 0.43 -0.08 -1.70
CA ILE A 91 0.51 0.63 -0.42
C ILE A 91 1.86 0.35 0.23
N MET A 92 2.52 1.39 0.72
CA MET A 92 3.79 1.28 1.44
C MET A 92 3.66 1.86 2.85
N VAL A 93 4.17 1.14 3.84
CA VAL A 93 4.47 1.69 5.17
C VAL A 93 5.94 2.07 5.21
N GLN A 94 6.26 3.24 5.74
CA GLN A 94 7.62 3.77 5.74
C GLN A 94 7.93 4.60 6.98
N SER A 95 9.16 4.51 7.46
CA SER A 95 9.67 5.40 8.51
C SER A 95 10.21 6.72 7.97
N TRP A 96 10.04 7.76 8.80
CA TRP A 96 10.52 9.12 8.56
C TRP A 96 11.33 9.66 9.76
N TYR A 97 12.09 8.79 10.44
CA TYR A 97 12.77 9.10 11.70
C TYR A 97 11.81 9.73 12.73
N GLN A 98 12.11 10.91 13.28
CA GLN A 98 11.25 11.56 14.27
C GLN A 98 9.92 12.04 13.67
N GLY A 99 9.81 12.15 12.34
CA GLY A 99 8.51 12.37 11.67
C GLY A 99 7.58 11.16 11.71
N GLY A 100 7.99 10.06 12.33
CA GLY A 100 7.12 8.93 12.62
C GLY A 100 7.04 7.90 11.48
N ILE A 101 5.86 7.32 11.34
CA ILE A 101 5.49 6.32 10.33
C ILE A 101 4.43 6.93 9.44
N SER A 102 4.63 6.80 8.13
CA SER A 102 3.64 7.16 7.13
C SER A 102 3.25 5.93 6.33
N VAL A 103 1.95 5.73 6.12
CA VAL A 103 1.39 4.72 5.22
C VAL A 103 0.79 5.45 4.04
N PHE A 104 1.31 5.22 2.85
CA PHE A 104 0.88 5.92 1.64
C PHE A 104 0.48 4.95 0.53
N ASP A 105 -0.54 5.34 -0.23
CA ASP A 105 -1.01 4.66 -1.42
C ASP A 105 -0.38 5.31 -2.66
N PHE A 106 0.30 4.53 -3.47
CA PHE A 106 0.88 4.92 -4.76
C PHE A 106 0.35 4.06 -5.93
N THR A 107 -0.85 3.49 -5.76
CA THR A 107 -1.60 2.78 -6.82
C THR A 107 -1.78 3.67 -8.05
N ASP A 108 -2.00 4.96 -7.85
CA ASP A 108 -1.78 5.97 -8.88
C ASP A 108 -0.42 6.63 -8.64
N SER A 109 0.59 6.23 -9.43
CA SER A 109 1.96 6.74 -9.31
C SER A 109 2.05 8.26 -9.49
N ALA A 110 1.09 8.87 -10.20
CA ALA A 110 1.06 10.31 -10.42
C ALA A 110 0.47 11.07 -9.22
N ASN A 111 -0.27 10.42 -8.33
CA ASN A 111 -0.95 11.04 -7.20
C ASN A 111 -0.81 10.21 -5.91
N PRO A 112 0.42 10.01 -5.40
CA PRO A 112 0.61 9.30 -4.14
C PRO A 112 0.00 10.09 -2.98
N VAL A 113 -0.66 9.39 -2.05
CA VAL A 113 -1.40 10.03 -0.95
C VAL A 113 -1.18 9.29 0.37
N GLU A 114 -0.99 10.02 1.46
CA GLU A 114 -0.98 9.44 2.80
C GLU A 114 -2.38 8.96 3.17
N ILE A 115 -2.48 7.73 3.68
CA ILE A 115 -3.75 7.09 4.06
C ILE A 115 -3.82 6.70 5.54
N ALA A 116 -2.69 6.67 6.23
CA ALA A 116 -2.57 6.54 7.68
C ALA A 116 -1.19 7.03 8.13
N PHE A 117 -1.06 7.43 9.40
CA PHE A 117 0.21 7.82 9.99
C PHE A 117 0.25 7.47 11.48
N PHE A 118 1.45 7.44 12.03
CA PHE A 118 1.68 7.40 13.47
C PHE A 118 2.92 8.22 13.81
N ASP A 119 2.74 9.25 14.62
CA ASP A 119 3.83 10.10 15.10
C ASP A 119 3.78 10.16 16.64
N ARG A 120 4.93 9.93 17.28
CA ARG A 120 5.08 10.02 18.74
C ARG A 120 5.40 11.44 19.20
N GLY A 121 5.71 12.32 18.26
CA GLY A 121 6.29 13.63 18.51
C GLY A 121 7.76 13.56 18.93
N PRO A 122 8.36 14.75 19.10
CA PRO A 122 9.80 14.92 19.29
C PRO A 122 10.35 14.19 20.52
N LEU A 123 11.63 13.85 20.46
CA LEU A 123 12.42 13.61 21.65
C LEU A 123 12.74 14.93 22.36
N PRO A 124 12.76 14.96 23.71
CA PRO A 124 13.35 16.08 24.42
C PRO A 124 14.86 16.13 24.13
N GLY A 125 15.40 17.29 23.79
CA GLY A 125 16.82 17.43 23.51
C GLY A 125 17.17 18.67 22.69
N GLU A 126 18.43 18.71 22.24
CA GLU A 126 18.96 19.73 21.34
C GLU A 126 19.05 19.19 19.91
N LEU A 127 19.36 20.08 18.95
CA LEU A 127 19.63 19.72 17.56
C LEU A 127 20.67 18.59 17.50
N GLY A 128 20.36 17.54 16.72
CA GLY A 128 21.22 16.35 16.58
C GLY A 128 20.87 15.21 17.53
N THR A 129 19.84 15.37 18.38
CA THR A 129 19.27 14.24 19.13
C THR A 129 18.64 13.24 18.16
N MET A 130 19.28 12.08 17.98
CA MET A 130 18.81 11.03 17.08
C MET A 130 17.60 10.29 17.67
N GLY A 131 16.52 10.22 16.91
CA GLY A 131 15.28 9.61 17.37
C GLY A 131 14.36 9.07 16.28
N GLY A 132 13.17 8.69 16.73
CA GLY A 132 12.10 8.19 15.88
C GLY A 132 12.37 6.79 15.32
N PHE A 133 11.66 6.42 14.26
CA PHE A 133 11.75 5.08 13.67
C PHE A 133 12.87 5.00 12.63
N TRP A 134 13.78 4.06 12.81
CA TRP A 134 14.77 3.69 11.80
C TRP A 134 14.13 2.87 10.67
N SER A 135 13.16 2.02 10.96
CA SER A 135 12.45 1.29 9.90
C SER A 135 11.06 0.89 10.36
N SER A 136 10.13 0.76 9.41
CA SER A 136 8.78 0.30 9.67
C SER A 136 8.38 -0.69 8.61
N TYR A 137 8.03 -1.90 9.04
CA TYR A 137 7.72 -2.99 8.13
C TYR A 137 6.38 -3.61 8.49
N TRP A 138 5.62 -3.97 7.47
CA TRP A 138 4.43 -4.78 7.64
C TRP A 138 4.81 -6.27 7.74
N TYR A 139 4.21 -6.98 8.69
CA TYR A 139 4.37 -8.42 8.85
C TYR A 139 3.13 -9.02 9.52
N ASN A 140 2.46 -9.93 8.81
CA ASN A 140 1.32 -10.74 9.27
C ASN A 140 0.25 -9.93 10.04
N GLY A 141 -0.22 -8.84 9.43
CA GLY A 141 -1.30 -8.00 9.96
C GLY A 141 -0.85 -6.88 10.92
N TYR A 142 0.44 -6.78 11.24
CA TYR A 142 0.99 -5.75 12.10
C TYR A 142 2.07 -4.93 11.39
N ILE A 143 2.26 -3.69 11.86
CA ILE A 143 3.38 -2.83 11.48
C ILE A 143 4.37 -2.81 12.65
N TYR A 144 5.60 -3.22 12.37
CA TYR A 144 6.69 -3.22 13.34
C TYR A 144 7.59 -2.01 13.10
N GLY A 145 7.51 -1.02 13.98
CA GLY A 145 8.34 0.17 13.97
C GLY A 145 9.57 0.00 14.86
N ALA A 146 10.76 -0.06 14.29
CA ALA A 146 12.03 -0.12 15.03
C ALA A 146 12.51 1.29 15.39
N GLY A 147 12.24 1.73 16.63
CA GLY A 147 12.62 3.04 17.13
C GLY A 147 14.06 3.10 17.67
N ILE A 148 14.76 4.20 17.38
CA ILE A 148 16.16 4.40 17.79
C ILE A 148 16.29 4.56 19.31
N ALA A 149 15.45 5.41 19.91
CA ALA A 149 15.55 5.75 21.34
C ALA A 149 14.45 5.12 22.21
N ARG A 150 13.28 4.81 21.62
CA ARG A 150 12.07 4.40 22.36
C ARG A 150 11.72 2.91 22.19
N GLY A 151 12.58 2.11 21.54
CA GLY A 151 12.36 0.67 21.35
C GLY A 151 11.42 0.36 20.19
N VAL A 152 10.70 -0.76 20.26
CA VAL A 152 9.86 -1.27 19.17
C VAL A 152 8.38 -0.99 19.41
N ASP A 153 7.69 -0.54 18.36
CA ASP A 153 6.23 -0.48 18.32
C ASP A 153 5.66 -1.58 17.44
N VAL A 154 4.54 -2.12 17.90
CA VAL A 154 3.72 -3.05 17.13
C VAL A 154 2.35 -2.40 16.98
N LEU A 155 2.07 -1.94 15.77
CA LEU A 155 0.86 -1.21 15.42
C LEU A 155 -0.04 -2.08 14.56
N LYS A 156 -1.35 -1.84 14.62
CA LYS A 156 -2.33 -2.49 13.75
C LYS A 156 -3.15 -1.44 13.02
N LEU A 157 -3.39 -1.65 11.73
CA LEU A 157 -4.27 -0.80 10.95
C LEU A 157 -5.73 -0.98 11.41
N THR A 158 -6.48 0.09 11.37
CA THR A 158 -7.93 0.11 11.60
C THR A 158 -8.64 0.68 10.39
N PRO A 159 -9.91 0.31 10.14
CA PRO A 159 -10.67 0.85 9.01
C PRO A 159 -10.73 2.38 9.02
N SER A 160 -10.71 2.96 7.83
CA SER A 160 -10.84 4.40 7.58
C SER A 160 -11.56 4.64 6.25
N THR A 161 -11.73 5.92 5.89
CA THR A 161 -12.22 6.31 4.56
C THR A 161 -11.30 5.87 3.41
N HIS A 162 -10.03 5.60 3.70
CA HIS A 162 -9.01 5.23 2.70
C HIS A 162 -8.68 3.73 2.69
N LEU A 163 -9.13 2.98 3.70
CA LEU A 163 -8.81 1.57 3.85
C LEU A 163 -9.97 0.86 4.58
N SER A 164 -10.68 -0.04 3.90
CA SER A 164 -11.81 -0.77 4.49
C SER A 164 -11.34 -1.92 5.38
N GLN A 165 -12.27 -2.48 6.16
CA GLN A 165 -11.99 -3.70 6.93
C GLN A 165 -11.63 -4.88 6.01
N ASN A 166 -12.34 -5.06 4.90
CA ASN A 166 -12.04 -6.14 3.95
C ASN A 166 -10.66 -5.99 3.29
N GLU A 167 -10.21 -4.76 3.03
CA GLU A 167 -8.84 -4.52 2.54
C GLU A 167 -7.79 -4.91 3.58
N ILE A 168 -8.05 -4.62 4.87
CA ILE A 168 -7.17 -5.02 5.98
C ILE A 168 -7.16 -6.54 6.16
N ASP A 169 -8.33 -7.19 6.09
CA ASP A 169 -8.46 -8.63 6.25
C ASP A 169 -7.77 -9.37 5.09
N ALA A 170 -8.01 -8.95 3.84
CA ALA A 170 -7.35 -9.52 2.68
C ALA A 170 -5.81 -9.35 2.70
N ALA A 171 -5.30 -8.26 3.29
CA ALA A 171 -3.86 -8.13 3.53
C ALA A 171 -3.37 -9.04 4.66
N THR A 172 -4.17 -9.26 5.69
CA THR A 172 -3.82 -10.10 6.85
C THR A 172 -3.85 -11.58 6.52
N ASP A 173 -4.65 -12.01 5.54
CA ASP A 173 -4.64 -13.38 4.99
C ASP A 173 -3.28 -13.77 4.40
N VAL A 174 -2.41 -12.80 4.06
CA VAL A 174 -1.03 -13.04 3.64
C VAL A 174 -0.16 -13.32 4.87
N GLU A 175 0.11 -14.59 5.13
CA GLU A 175 1.01 -15.01 6.21
C GLU A 175 2.37 -15.45 5.68
N LEU A 176 3.42 -14.78 6.16
CA LEU A 176 4.80 -15.09 5.81
C LEU A 176 5.48 -15.80 6.98
N ALA A 177 6.03 -16.99 6.74
CA ALA A 177 6.84 -17.71 7.74
C ALA A 177 8.12 -16.95 8.10
N VAL A 178 8.74 -16.30 7.11
CA VAL A 178 9.90 -15.43 7.26
C VAL A 178 9.72 -14.23 6.34
N PHE A 179 10.01 -13.03 6.85
CA PHE A 179 9.95 -11.81 6.06
C PHE A 179 11.30 -11.09 6.05
N ASN A 180 11.74 -10.73 4.85
CA ASN A 180 12.87 -9.85 4.61
C ASN A 180 12.44 -8.80 3.57
N ALA A 181 12.35 -7.54 4.00
CA ALA A 181 11.87 -6.45 3.15
C ALA A 181 12.70 -6.24 1.88
N GLN A 182 13.98 -6.63 1.89
CA GLN A 182 14.88 -6.49 0.74
C GLN A 182 14.69 -7.59 -0.31
N ASN A 183 14.10 -8.74 0.05
CA ASN A 183 13.85 -9.82 -0.91
C ASN A 183 12.76 -9.47 -1.91
N GLN A 184 11.76 -8.67 -1.51
CA GLN A 184 10.66 -8.18 -2.35
C GLN A 184 10.02 -9.28 -3.21
N THR A 185 9.73 -10.42 -2.58
CA THR A 185 9.06 -11.55 -3.22
C THR A 185 7.66 -11.17 -3.66
N ILE A 186 7.23 -11.70 -4.80
CA ILE A 186 5.85 -11.56 -5.26
C ILE A 186 4.93 -12.18 -4.22
N ILE A 187 3.92 -11.41 -3.82
CA ILE A 187 2.84 -11.83 -2.95
C ILE A 187 1.67 -12.26 -3.81
N GLU A 188 1.16 -13.45 -3.53
CA GLU A 188 -0.07 -14.00 -4.13
C GLU A 188 -1.12 -14.11 -3.02
N TRP A 189 -2.38 -13.90 -3.38
CA TRP A 189 -3.49 -13.97 -2.45
C TRP A 189 -4.27 -15.25 -2.73
N THR A 190 -4.50 -16.05 -1.68
CA THR A 190 -5.47 -17.13 -1.77
C THR A 190 -6.86 -16.52 -1.96
N PRO A 191 -7.66 -16.96 -2.93
CA PRO A 191 -9.03 -16.49 -3.11
C PRO A 191 -9.85 -16.67 -1.83
N SER A 192 -10.44 -15.59 -1.34
CA SER A 192 -11.27 -15.58 -0.13
C SER A 192 -12.40 -14.56 -0.27
N PRO A 193 -13.49 -14.67 0.52
CA PRO A 193 -14.51 -13.62 0.60
C PRO A 193 -13.92 -12.25 0.95
N ALA A 194 -12.86 -12.19 1.76
CA ALA A 194 -12.17 -10.94 2.09
C ALA A 194 -11.46 -10.33 0.86
N VAL A 195 -10.80 -11.14 0.03
CA VAL A 195 -10.19 -10.67 -1.24
C VAL A 195 -11.26 -10.14 -2.20
N ALA A 196 -12.37 -10.86 -2.37
CA ALA A 196 -13.47 -10.42 -3.22
C ALA A 196 -14.08 -9.09 -2.71
N ARG A 197 -14.36 -8.98 -1.40
CA ARG A 197 -14.87 -7.74 -0.80
C ARG A 197 -13.87 -6.59 -0.83
N SER A 198 -12.58 -6.88 -0.74
CA SER A 198 -11.53 -5.87 -0.91
C SER A 198 -11.61 -5.21 -2.28
N TYR A 199 -11.76 -5.98 -3.37
CA TYR A 199 -11.97 -5.41 -4.70
C TYR A 199 -13.31 -4.70 -4.83
N LEU A 200 -14.38 -5.24 -4.25
CA LEU A 200 -15.70 -4.61 -4.23
C LEU A 200 -15.67 -3.23 -3.55
N ASP A 201 -15.03 -3.11 -2.39
CA ASP A 201 -14.90 -1.87 -1.63
C ASP A 201 -14.12 -0.81 -2.43
N GLN A 202 -13.05 -1.24 -3.09
CA GLN A 202 -12.22 -0.36 -3.94
C GLN A 202 -13.01 0.16 -5.16
N LEU A 203 -13.76 -0.71 -5.84
CA LEU A 203 -14.62 -0.34 -6.95
C LEU A 203 -15.74 0.60 -6.49
N THR A 204 -16.40 0.28 -5.38
CA THR A 204 -17.50 1.07 -4.83
C THR A 204 -17.03 2.48 -4.46
N ARG A 205 -15.87 2.61 -3.80
CA ARG A 205 -15.28 3.90 -3.43
C ARG A 205 -15.04 4.83 -4.64
N ARG A 206 -14.82 4.25 -5.82
CA ARG A 206 -14.53 4.98 -7.07
C ARG A 206 -15.70 5.01 -8.05
N ASN A 207 -16.90 4.58 -7.65
CA ASN A 207 -18.05 4.40 -8.53
C ASN A 207 -17.72 3.53 -9.77
N GLY A 208 -16.88 2.52 -9.59
CA GLY A 208 -16.32 1.67 -10.65
C GLY A 208 -17.08 0.37 -10.93
N ILE A 209 -18.21 0.15 -10.25
CA ILE A 209 -19.06 -1.04 -10.38
C ILE A 209 -20.54 -0.62 -10.31
N ARG A 210 -21.44 -1.37 -10.96
CA ARG A 210 -22.89 -1.10 -10.86
C ARG A 210 -23.40 -1.37 -9.46
N ALA A 211 -24.28 -0.50 -8.95
CA ALA A 211 -24.89 -0.67 -7.63
C ALA A 211 -25.62 -2.02 -7.46
N ALA A 212 -26.25 -2.54 -8.52
CA ALA A 212 -26.89 -3.85 -8.49
C ALA A 212 -25.89 -4.98 -8.19
N HIS A 213 -24.69 -4.91 -8.78
CA HIS A 213 -23.64 -5.91 -8.62
C HIS A 213 -23.04 -5.90 -7.22
N VAL A 214 -23.00 -4.73 -6.57
CA VAL A 214 -22.62 -4.63 -5.15
C VAL A 214 -23.58 -5.44 -4.29
N THR A 215 -24.89 -5.20 -4.42
CA THR A 215 -25.91 -5.92 -3.64
C THR A 215 -25.92 -7.41 -3.94
N THR A 216 -25.79 -7.80 -5.21
CA THR A 216 -25.72 -9.21 -5.59
C THR A 216 -24.50 -9.88 -4.97
N LEU A 217 -23.30 -9.30 -5.13
CA LEU A 217 -22.07 -9.89 -4.62
C LEU A 217 -22.09 -10.06 -3.10
N ASP A 218 -22.53 -9.03 -2.36
CA ASP A 218 -22.64 -9.12 -0.91
C ASP A 218 -23.54 -10.28 -0.48
N GLY A 219 -24.70 -10.44 -1.14
CA GLY A 219 -25.63 -11.55 -0.85
C GLY A 219 -25.11 -12.94 -1.24
N LEU A 220 -24.23 -13.04 -2.25
CA LEU A 220 -23.53 -14.28 -2.57
C LEU A 220 -22.50 -14.62 -1.49
N LEU A 221 -21.65 -13.65 -1.13
CA LEU A 221 -20.56 -13.84 -0.16
C LEU A 221 -21.07 -14.09 1.27
N ASP A 222 -22.22 -13.54 1.66
CA ASP A 222 -22.86 -13.81 2.97
C ASP A 222 -23.27 -15.29 3.14
N ARG A 223 -23.44 -16.01 2.02
CA ARG A 223 -23.81 -17.44 1.99
C ARG A 223 -22.61 -18.36 1.76
N PHE A 224 -21.39 -17.83 1.65
CA PHE A 224 -20.21 -18.61 1.24
C PHE A 224 -19.89 -19.78 2.19
N ASP A 225 -20.02 -19.57 3.50
CA ASP A 225 -19.76 -20.61 4.50
C ASP A 225 -20.96 -21.56 4.75
N GLN A 226 -22.03 -21.44 3.97
CA GLN A 226 -23.25 -22.23 4.12
C GLN A 226 -23.37 -23.27 2.99
N PRO A 227 -23.90 -24.48 3.27
CA PRO A 227 -24.18 -25.44 2.21
C PRO A 227 -25.17 -24.86 1.20
N ASN A 228 -24.70 -24.59 -0.01
CA ASN A 228 -25.52 -24.05 -1.09
C ASN A 228 -25.06 -24.61 -2.44
N ALA A 229 -25.90 -25.46 -3.04
CA ALA A 229 -25.59 -26.11 -4.33
C ALA A 229 -25.65 -25.16 -5.53
N GLU A 230 -26.32 -24.00 -5.39
CA GLU A 230 -26.50 -23.02 -6.47
C GLU A 230 -25.38 -21.95 -6.45
N LEU A 231 -24.73 -21.75 -5.30
CA LEU A 231 -23.76 -20.67 -5.11
C LEU A 231 -22.59 -20.67 -6.12
N PRO A 232 -21.97 -21.82 -6.48
CA PRO A 232 -20.89 -21.83 -7.47
C PRO A 232 -21.33 -21.25 -8.83
N ASP A 233 -22.51 -21.67 -9.31
CA ASP A 233 -23.03 -21.20 -10.60
C ASP A 233 -23.47 -19.72 -10.54
N GLU A 234 -23.97 -19.25 -9.39
CA GLU A 234 -24.28 -17.82 -9.18
C GLU A 234 -23.02 -16.94 -9.18
N LEU A 235 -21.92 -17.42 -8.57
CA LEU A 235 -20.62 -16.74 -8.59
C LEU A 235 -20.06 -16.66 -10.02
N ASP A 236 -20.11 -17.76 -10.78
CA ASP A 236 -19.65 -17.80 -12.18
C ASP A 236 -20.47 -16.89 -13.10
N ALA A 237 -21.79 -16.82 -12.87
CA ALA A 237 -22.68 -15.91 -13.60
C ALA A 237 -22.30 -14.45 -13.33
N LEU A 238 -22.13 -14.06 -12.06
CA LEU A 238 -21.72 -12.70 -11.72
C LEU A 238 -20.32 -12.36 -12.25
N ALA A 239 -19.37 -13.30 -12.20
CA ALA A 239 -18.04 -13.13 -12.78
C ALA A 239 -18.10 -12.80 -14.28
N THR A 240 -18.95 -13.51 -15.02
CA THR A 240 -19.17 -13.26 -16.46
C THR A 240 -19.72 -11.86 -16.72
N GLU A 241 -20.64 -11.39 -15.88
CA GLU A 241 -21.17 -10.03 -15.99
C GLU A 241 -20.09 -8.98 -15.67
N LEU A 242 -19.26 -9.19 -14.65
CA LEU A 242 -18.14 -8.30 -14.31
C LEU A 242 -17.09 -8.21 -15.42
N GLU A 243 -16.80 -9.32 -16.09
CA GLU A 243 -15.95 -9.36 -17.30
C GLU A 243 -16.53 -8.51 -18.43
N SER A 244 -17.86 -8.60 -18.65
CA SER A 244 -18.53 -7.73 -19.63
C SER A 244 -18.45 -6.25 -19.23
N ASP A 245 -18.50 -5.94 -17.94
CA ASP A 245 -18.41 -4.57 -17.42
C ASP A 245 -17.02 -3.98 -17.60
N ALA A 246 -15.98 -4.81 -17.47
CA ALA A 246 -14.60 -4.39 -17.67
C ALA A 246 -14.39 -3.78 -19.07
N GLY A 247 -15.07 -4.31 -20.08
CA GLY A 247 -15.08 -3.74 -21.44
C GLY A 247 -15.78 -2.38 -21.57
N LEU A 248 -16.69 -2.04 -20.65
CA LEU A 248 -17.45 -0.80 -20.64
C LEU A 248 -16.83 0.27 -19.72
N LEU A 249 -16.03 -0.15 -18.73
CA LEU A 249 -15.42 0.71 -17.71
C LEU A 249 -13.88 0.59 -17.74
N PRO A 250 -13.20 1.13 -18.75
CA PRO A 250 -11.77 0.88 -18.99
C PRO A 250 -10.87 1.33 -17.82
N ASN A 251 -11.26 2.39 -17.10
CA ASN A 251 -10.51 2.87 -15.93
C ASN A 251 -10.58 1.92 -14.71
N ASN A 252 -11.53 0.98 -14.72
CA ASN A 252 -11.74 -0.01 -13.65
C ASN A 252 -11.56 -1.45 -14.15
N ALA A 253 -11.27 -1.64 -15.44
CA ALA A 253 -11.24 -2.96 -16.07
C ALA A 253 -10.32 -3.94 -15.34
N SER A 254 -9.08 -3.54 -15.03
CA SER A 254 -8.15 -4.40 -14.28
C SER A 254 -8.72 -4.87 -12.94
N ARG A 255 -9.47 -4.01 -12.24
CA ARG A 255 -10.06 -4.33 -10.94
C ARG A 255 -11.28 -5.24 -11.07
N LEU A 256 -12.09 -5.01 -12.10
CA LEU A 256 -13.24 -5.85 -12.44
C LEU A 256 -12.79 -7.26 -12.85
N HIS A 257 -11.74 -7.37 -13.66
CA HIS A 257 -11.10 -8.65 -14.02
C HIS A 257 -10.62 -9.39 -12.77
N SER A 258 -9.85 -8.74 -11.88
CA SER A 258 -9.37 -9.39 -10.66
C SER A 258 -10.50 -9.83 -9.73
N LEU A 259 -11.59 -9.06 -9.65
CA LEU A 259 -12.78 -9.46 -8.91
C LEU A 259 -13.44 -10.69 -9.57
N ALA A 260 -13.66 -10.68 -10.88
CA ALA A 260 -14.27 -11.78 -11.62
C ALA A 260 -13.45 -13.08 -11.47
N GLU A 261 -12.13 -13.01 -11.62
CA GLU A 261 -11.20 -14.12 -11.41
C GLU A 261 -11.32 -14.67 -9.97
N THR A 262 -11.35 -13.79 -8.97
CA THR A 262 -11.56 -14.19 -7.57
C THR A 262 -12.89 -14.94 -7.39
N LEU A 263 -13.98 -14.51 -8.04
CA LEU A 263 -15.27 -15.19 -7.94
C LEU A 263 -15.26 -16.57 -8.61
N GLN A 264 -14.56 -16.71 -9.74
CA GLN A 264 -14.38 -17.99 -10.43
C GLN A 264 -13.59 -18.98 -9.56
N ASP A 265 -12.52 -18.51 -8.91
CA ASP A 265 -11.75 -19.35 -8.00
C ASP A 265 -12.54 -19.75 -6.75
N LEU A 266 -13.34 -18.83 -6.20
CA LEU A 266 -14.26 -19.13 -5.11
C LEU A 266 -15.31 -20.18 -5.55
N SER A 267 -15.90 -20.04 -6.74
CA SER A 267 -16.78 -21.07 -7.32
C SER A 267 -16.09 -22.42 -7.42
N ALA A 268 -14.87 -22.46 -7.96
CA ALA A 268 -14.09 -23.68 -8.10
C ALA A 268 -13.79 -24.35 -6.74
N SER A 269 -13.55 -23.57 -5.69
CA SER A 269 -13.27 -24.08 -4.34
C SER A 269 -14.47 -24.76 -3.66
N LEU A 270 -15.70 -24.46 -4.12
CA LEU A 270 -16.95 -25.01 -3.59
C LEU A 270 -17.42 -26.28 -4.32
N ARG A 271 -16.76 -26.66 -5.43
CA ARG A 271 -17.09 -27.83 -6.26
C ARG A 271 -16.29 -29.07 -5.85
#